data_AF-H6BY00-F1
#
_entry.id   AF-H6BY00-F1
#
_cell.length_a   1.000
_cell.length_b   1.000
_cell.length_c   1.000
_cell.angle_alpha   90.00
_cell.angle_beta   90.00
_cell.angle_gamma   90.00
#
_symmetry.space_group_name_H-M   'P 1'
#
loop_
_entity.id
_entity.type
_entity.pdbx_description
1 polymer ?
#
loop_
_entity_poly.entity_id
_entity_poly.type
_entity_poly.pdbx_seq_one_letter_code
_entity_poly.pdbx_strand_id
1 'polypeptide(L)'
;MGAKSIISYGFLVLPIAVTLGVLLGLQAFRESRGLPRPFVNNGIKTTTYCQIAFGITPDTNGEQYTLNPNQWGITDDYTDGGALCMNVTSFNNATYPTNTTAPEWSITWQFPQGPDTQPVHAFPNIKLDAEKVFPIQIEDVDRIDFEARWAYGVGDDKPDSTNAAALTDINLNSNVAIDMFLDSDPKNATDTNAAKYEVMIWLAAFGAATQPIGLAKGAVATQDINGTTFSLYYGQNSLEQSVLTWVASGTVQDFYADVGPLLQGLTGLGGPTVNDYLGYMAFGSEALYVESNVTFYNSHLSMEVVPK
;
A
#
# COMPACT_ATOMS: atom_id res chain seq x y z
N MET A 1 2.34 6.39 63.34
CA MET A 1 1.69 5.64 62.24
C MET A 1 2.31 4.26 62.20
N GLY A 2 1.61 3.28 62.79
CA GLY A 2 2.21 2.02 63.26
C GLY A 2 2.29 0.93 62.20
N ALA A 3 3.23 0.01 62.41
CA ALA A 3 3.53 -1.17 61.59
C ALA A 3 2.32 -2.03 61.17
N LYS A 4 1.18 -1.89 61.86
CA LYS A 4 -0.10 -2.54 61.48
C LYS A 4 -0.65 -2.08 60.13
N SER A 5 -0.37 -0.85 59.69
CA SER A 5 -0.80 -0.32 58.38
C SER A 5 0.01 -0.93 57.22
N ILE A 6 1.32 -1.12 57.42
CA ILE A 6 2.23 -1.70 56.42
C ILE A 6 1.93 -3.19 56.20
N ILE A 7 1.60 -3.92 57.27
CA ILE A 7 1.25 -5.35 57.21
C ILE A 7 -0.05 -5.55 56.40
N SER A 8 -1.09 -4.74 56.64
CA SER A 8 -2.34 -4.83 55.87
C SER A 8 -2.17 -4.44 54.40
N TYR A 9 -1.34 -3.45 54.08
CA TYR A 9 -1.03 -3.10 52.68
C TYR A 9 -0.20 -4.18 51.99
N GLY A 10 0.78 -4.76 52.68
CA GLY A 10 1.58 -5.87 52.18
C GLY A 10 0.75 -7.10 51.85
N PHE A 11 -0.23 -7.46 52.69
CA PHE A 11 -1.14 -8.58 52.42
C PHE A 11 -2.10 -8.34 51.25
N LEU A 12 -2.35 -7.08 50.86
CA LEU A 12 -3.13 -6.76 49.66
C LEU A 12 -2.26 -6.78 48.40
N VAL A 13 -1.06 -6.19 48.46
CA VAL A 13 -0.19 -6.00 47.28
C VAL A 13 0.52 -7.30 46.90
N LEU A 14 0.91 -8.13 47.86
CA LEU A 14 1.73 -9.32 47.61
C LEU A 14 0.99 -10.39 46.78
N PRO A 15 -0.29 -10.73 47.03
CA PRO A 15 -1.04 -11.63 46.16
C PRO A 15 -1.23 -11.09 44.74
N ILE A 16 -1.43 -9.77 44.58
CA ILE A 16 -1.58 -9.12 43.27
C ILE A 16 -0.25 -9.19 42.50
N ALA A 17 0.86 -8.84 43.14
CA ALA A 17 2.19 -8.89 42.52
C ALA A 17 2.60 -10.31 42.14
N VAL A 18 2.32 -11.32 42.99
CA VAL A 18 2.57 -12.73 42.68
C VAL A 18 1.73 -13.18 41.49
N THR A 19 0.45 -12.79 41.45
CA THR A 19 -0.44 -13.11 40.32
C THR A 19 0.09 -12.50 39.03
N LEU A 20 0.42 -11.20 39.02
CA LEU A 20 0.99 -10.53 37.85
C LEU A 20 2.32 -11.15 37.41
N GLY A 21 3.20 -11.50 38.35
CA GLY A 21 4.47 -12.17 38.06
C GLY A 21 4.28 -13.54 37.41
N VAL A 22 3.32 -14.34 37.89
CA VAL A 22 2.97 -15.63 37.30
C VAL A 22 2.38 -15.45 35.89
N LEU A 23 1.49 -14.46 35.70
CA LEU A 23 0.87 -14.20 34.40
C LEU A 23 1.89 -13.71 33.35
N LEU A 24 2.79 -12.79 33.72
CA LEU A 24 3.87 -12.31 32.85
C LEU A 24 4.86 -13.44 32.53
N GLY A 25 5.21 -14.28 33.51
CA GLY A 25 6.06 -15.46 33.31
C GLY A 25 5.43 -16.49 32.37
N LEU A 26 4.11 -16.74 32.50
CA LEU A 26 3.35 -17.61 31.60
C LEU A 26 3.29 -17.05 30.18
N GLN A 27 3.12 -15.74 30.02
CA GLN A 27 3.12 -15.10 28.70
C GLN A 27 4.49 -15.23 28.02
N ALA A 28 5.58 -14.85 28.71
CA ALA A 28 6.94 -14.95 28.16
C ALA A 28 7.32 -16.40 27.80
N PHE A 29 6.96 -17.36 28.65
CA PHE A 29 7.17 -18.78 28.36
C PHE A 29 6.42 -19.23 27.10
N ARG A 30 5.18 -18.77 26.90
CA ARG A 30 4.36 -19.15 25.75
C ARG A 30 4.87 -18.51 24.45
N GLU A 31 5.24 -17.23 24.49
CA GLU A 31 5.85 -16.52 23.35
C GLU A 31 7.15 -17.20 22.89
N SER A 32 8.05 -17.56 23.82
CA SER A 32 9.29 -18.28 23.47
C SER A 32 9.09 -19.67 22.86
N ARG A 33 7.89 -20.25 22.96
CA ARG A 33 7.54 -21.56 22.42
C ARG A 33 6.53 -21.50 21.27
N GLY A 34 6.24 -20.32 20.74
CA GLY A 34 5.22 -20.12 19.71
C GLY A 34 3.82 -20.56 20.14
N LEU A 35 3.55 -20.60 21.46
CA LEU A 35 2.24 -20.94 22.00
C LEU A 35 1.37 -19.67 22.07
N PRO A 36 0.05 -19.76 21.82
CA PRO A 36 -0.84 -18.60 21.81
C PRO A 36 -0.80 -17.84 23.13
N ARG A 37 -0.83 -16.49 23.11
CA ARG A 37 -0.85 -15.69 24.35
C ARG A 37 -2.08 -16.05 25.22
N PRO A 38 -1.93 -16.16 26.55
CA PRO A 38 -3.04 -16.51 27.45
C PRO A 38 -4.07 -15.37 27.57
N PHE A 39 -3.66 -14.13 27.29
CA PHE A 39 -4.54 -12.97 27.15
C PHE A 39 -4.31 -12.38 25.77
N VAL A 40 -5.34 -12.44 24.93
CA VAL A 40 -5.32 -11.86 23.60
C VAL A 40 -6.08 -10.55 23.67
N ASN A 41 -5.39 -9.43 23.49
CA ASN A 41 -6.05 -8.16 23.28
C ASN A 41 -6.62 -8.17 21.85
N ASN A 42 -7.93 -8.35 21.72
CA ASN A 42 -8.63 -8.30 20.44
C ASN A 42 -9.08 -6.88 20.06
N GLY A 43 -8.46 -5.85 20.66
CA GLY A 43 -8.75 -4.47 20.33
C GLY A 43 -8.35 -4.14 18.89
N ILE A 44 -9.16 -3.31 18.26
CA ILE A 44 -8.90 -2.71 16.96
C ILE A 44 -8.39 -1.29 17.22
N LYS A 45 -7.30 -0.90 16.57
CA LYS A 45 -6.70 0.42 16.75
C LYS A 45 -6.55 1.09 15.39
N THR A 46 -7.15 2.27 15.24
CA THR A 46 -6.87 3.16 14.10
C THR A 46 -5.89 4.23 14.56
N THR A 47 -4.80 4.42 13.81
CA THR A 47 -3.78 5.46 14.08
C THR A 47 -3.60 6.33 12.85
N THR A 48 -3.55 7.65 13.07
CA THR A 48 -3.36 8.66 12.01
C THR A 48 -1.89 9.07 11.92
N TYR A 49 -1.39 9.19 10.69
CA TYR A 49 -0.02 9.55 10.34
C TYR A 49 -0.06 10.63 9.26
N CYS A 50 0.45 11.83 9.57
CA CYS A 50 0.48 12.97 8.64
C CYS A 50 1.90 13.39 8.28
N GLN A 51 2.90 12.56 8.60
CA GLN A 51 4.28 12.77 8.22
C GLN A 51 4.43 12.70 6.69
N ILE A 52 5.40 13.44 6.14
CA ILE A 52 5.72 13.43 4.70
C ILE A 52 6.07 12.01 4.24
N ALA A 53 7.05 11.39 4.91
CA ALA A 53 7.44 10.00 4.66
C ALA A 53 7.68 9.28 5.99
N PHE A 54 6.96 8.19 6.23
CA PHE A 54 7.07 7.41 7.45
C PHE A 54 6.59 5.97 7.22
N GLY A 55 7.47 5.00 7.41
CA GLY A 55 7.13 3.58 7.31
C GLY A 55 6.30 3.11 8.49
N ILE A 56 5.13 2.53 8.19
CA ILE A 56 4.18 2.02 9.16
C ILE A 56 4.01 0.53 8.89
N THR A 57 4.46 -0.31 9.80
CA THR A 57 4.49 -1.77 9.63
C THR A 57 3.65 -2.41 10.73
N PRO A 58 2.32 -2.56 10.56
CA PRO A 58 1.47 -3.19 11.58
C PRO A 58 1.85 -4.66 11.79
N ASP A 59 1.81 -5.11 13.04
CA ASP A 59 2.05 -6.52 13.38
C ASP A 59 1.01 -7.43 12.69
N THR A 60 1.48 -8.56 12.15
CA THR A 60 0.67 -9.59 11.50
C THR A 60 1.26 -10.98 11.75
N ASN A 61 0.40 -12.00 11.83
CA ASN A 61 0.80 -13.42 11.87
C ASN A 61 0.98 -14.02 10.47
N GLY A 62 0.64 -13.26 9.42
CA GLY A 62 0.74 -13.66 8.02
C GLY A 62 1.83 -12.88 7.29
N GLU A 63 1.50 -12.50 6.05
CA GLU A 63 2.28 -11.66 5.16
C GLU A 63 2.43 -10.25 5.73
N GLN A 64 3.65 -9.71 5.66
CA GLN A 64 3.96 -8.40 6.21
C GLN A 64 3.74 -7.31 5.17
N TYR A 65 3.22 -6.17 5.64
CA TYR A 65 3.05 -4.99 4.82
C TYR A 65 3.63 -3.75 5.53
N THR A 66 4.11 -2.81 4.72
CA THR A 66 4.54 -1.49 5.17
C THR A 66 3.79 -0.41 4.41
N LEU A 67 3.04 0.42 5.14
CA LEU A 67 2.37 1.58 4.60
C LEU A 67 3.24 2.82 4.73
N ASN A 68 3.07 3.77 3.82
CA ASN A 68 3.79 5.04 3.85
C ASN A 68 2.92 6.17 3.26
N PRO A 69 2.73 7.30 3.96
CA PRO A 69 2.11 8.49 3.37
C PRO A 69 2.81 8.98 2.09
N ASN A 70 4.13 8.79 2.01
CA ASN A 70 4.97 8.93 0.83
C ASN A 70 4.68 10.19 -0.01
N GLN A 71 4.73 11.36 0.63
CA GLN A 71 4.61 12.68 0.02
C GLN A 71 5.92 13.12 -0.64
N TRP A 72 6.47 12.28 -1.50
CA TRP A 72 7.80 12.45 -2.09
C TRP A 72 7.94 13.69 -3.00
N GLY A 73 6.82 14.19 -3.53
CA GLY A 73 6.77 15.44 -4.31
C GLY A 73 6.79 16.70 -3.43
N ILE A 74 6.70 16.57 -2.11
CA ILE A 74 6.80 17.68 -1.16
C ILE A 74 8.26 17.83 -0.73
N THR A 75 8.96 18.76 -1.37
CA THR A 75 10.35 19.11 -1.07
C THR A 75 10.47 20.17 0.03
N ASP A 76 11.68 20.39 0.54
CA ASP A 76 11.95 21.37 1.60
C ASP A 76 11.56 22.82 1.22
N ASP A 77 11.51 23.13 -0.08
CA ASP A 77 11.13 24.43 -0.65
C ASP A 77 9.65 24.51 -1.08
N TYR A 78 8.87 23.45 -0.84
CA TYR A 78 7.44 23.43 -1.16
C TYR A 78 6.66 24.41 -0.29
N THR A 79 5.92 25.33 -0.92
CA THR A 79 5.17 26.39 -0.23
C THR A 79 3.71 26.52 -0.63
N ASP A 80 3.24 25.69 -1.57
CA ASP A 80 1.90 25.82 -2.16
C ASP A 80 0.77 25.33 -1.25
N GLY A 81 1.10 24.73 -0.11
CA GLY A 81 0.16 24.24 0.88
C GLY A 81 -0.48 22.90 0.52
N GLY A 82 -1.51 22.51 1.24
CA GLY A 82 -2.05 21.15 1.14
C GLY A 82 -1.39 20.18 2.12
N ALA A 83 -2.01 19.02 2.28
CA ALA A 83 -1.57 17.99 3.21
C ALA A 83 -2.16 16.64 2.85
N LEU A 84 -1.53 15.59 3.36
CA LEU A 84 -2.03 14.22 3.35
C LEU A 84 -1.90 13.60 4.74
N CYS A 85 -2.95 12.95 5.21
CA CYS A 85 -2.93 12.12 6.40
C CYS A 85 -3.42 10.71 6.07
N MET A 86 -2.66 9.71 6.50
CA MET A 86 -2.99 8.29 6.39
C MET A 86 -3.56 7.77 7.70
N ASN A 87 -4.63 7.00 7.64
CA ASN A 87 -5.19 6.27 8.76
C ASN A 87 -4.99 4.77 8.54
N VAL A 88 -4.40 4.08 9.52
CA VAL A 88 -4.14 2.64 9.45
C VAL A 88 -4.89 1.94 10.58
N THR A 89 -5.68 0.92 10.24
CA THR A 89 -6.46 0.13 11.20
C THR A 89 -5.78 -1.21 11.41
N SER A 90 -5.22 -1.42 12.60
CA SER A 90 -4.52 -2.67 12.96
C SER A 90 -5.23 -3.41 14.09
N PHE A 91 -5.01 -4.72 14.15
CA PHE A 91 -5.55 -5.57 15.19
C PHE A 91 -4.48 -5.89 16.22
N ASN A 92 -4.76 -5.65 17.50
CA ASN A 92 -3.80 -5.87 18.60
C ASN A 92 -3.36 -7.35 18.74
N ASN A 93 -4.11 -8.28 18.13
CA ASN A 93 -3.80 -9.71 18.09
C ASN A 93 -3.08 -10.15 16.80
N ALA A 94 -2.76 -9.21 15.90
CA ALA A 94 -2.06 -9.45 14.64
C ALA A 94 -2.73 -10.49 13.73
N THR A 95 -4.04 -10.72 13.87
CA THR A 95 -4.76 -11.79 13.15
C THR A 95 -5.76 -11.20 12.17
N TYR A 96 -5.46 -11.28 10.89
CA TYR A 96 -6.30 -10.84 9.78
C TYR A 96 -7.08 -12.03 9.16
N PRO A 97 -8.12 -11.78 8.34
CA PRO A 97 -8.98 -12.84 7.77
C PRO A 97 -8.23 -13.97 7.05
N THR A 98 -7.17 -13.65 6.31
CA THR A 98 -6.27 -14.62 5.67
C THR A 98 -4.81 -14.30 6.00
N ASN A 99 -3.89 -15.20 5.66
CA ASN A 99 -2.46 -14.94 5.79
C ASN A 99 -1.99 -13.79 4.90
N THR A 100 -2.68 -13.50 3.81
CA THR A 100 -2.30 -12.47 2.83
C THR A 100 -3.14 -11.21 2.99
N THR A 101 -4.07 -11.14 3.95
CA THR A 101 -4.92 -9.96 4.12
C THR A 101 -4.12 -8.86 4.81
N ALA A 102 -4.08 -7.69 4.18
CA ALA A 102 -3.46 -6.49 4.71
C ALA A 102 -4.39 -5.75 5.70
N PRO A 103 -3.82 -4.87 6.55
CA PRO A 103 -4.60 -3.92 7.35
C PRO A 103 -5.40 -2.95 6.47
N GLU A 104 -6.62 -2.61 6.91
CA GLU A 104 -7.39 -1.56 6.26
C GLU A 104 -6.72 -0.19 6.44
N TRP A 105 -6.79 0.65 5.41
CA TRP A 105 -6.21 1.98 5.47
C TRP A 105 -6.95 2.99 4.60
N SER A 106 -6.84 4.25 4.97
CA SER A 106 -7.33 5.37 4.16
C SER A 106 -6.31 6.50 4.14
N ILE A 107 -6.46 7.38 3.16
CA ILE A 107 -5.79 8.68 3.13
C ILE A 107 -6.84 9.75 2.92
N THR A 108 -6.67 10.87 3.60
CA THR A 108 -7.40 12.10 3.33
C THR A 108 -6.39 13.14 2.91
N TRP A 109 -6.61 13.80 1.78
CA TRP A 109 -5.66 14.77 1.26
C TRP A 109 -6.31 15.85 0.43
N GLN A 110 -5.56 16.93 0.28
CA GLN A 110 -5.81 18.01 -0.65
C GLN A 110 -4.47 18.64 -1.00
N PHE A 111 -4.16 18.74 -2.29
CA PHE A 111 -3.01 19.49 -2.80
C PHE A 111 -3.47 20.46 -3.89
N PRO A 112 -2.81 21.62 -4.05
CA PRO A 112 -2.95 22.48 -5.22
C PRO A 112 -2.36 21.83 -6.47
N GLN A 113 -2.59 22.42 -7.64
CA GLN A 113 -2.07 21.87 -8.89
C GLN A 113 -0.55 22.05 -8.95
N GLY A 114 0.18 20.93 -9.08
CA GLY A 114 1.63 20.93 -9.26
C GLY A 114 2.04 21.38 -10.67
N PRO A 115 3.33 21.72 -10.88
CA PRO A 115 3.85 22.07 -12.20
C PRO A 115 3.86 20.84 -13.14
N ASP A 116 3.79 21.08 -14.46
CA ASP A 116 3.81 20.01 -15.48
C ASP A 116 5.05 19.10 -15.39
N THR A 117 6.16 19.59 -14.83
CA THR A 117 7.39 18.82 -14.65
C THR A 117 7.34 17.85 -13.46
N GLN A 118 6.45 18.10 -12.49
CA GLN A 118 6.31 17.34 -11.25
C GLN A 118 4.86 17.47 -10.72
N PRO A 119 3.87 16.85 -11.40
CA PRO A 119 2.46 17.04 -11.05
C PRO A 119 2.01 16.20 -9.83
N VAL A 120 2.77 15.16 -9.46
CA VAL A 120 2.46 14.25 -8.36
C VAL A 120 3.09 14.78 -7.06
N HIS A 121 2.27 14.93 -6.02
CA HIS A 121 2.72 15.35 -4.68
C HIS A 121 3.05 14.16 -3.79
N ALA A 122 2.31 13.06 -3.94
CA ALA A 122 2.46 11.89 -3.10
C ALA A 122 2.06 10.62 -3.82
N PHE A 123 2.66 9.50 -3.43
CA PHE A 123 2.17 8.15 -3.74
C PHE A 123 1.97 7.36 -2.45
N PRO A 124 0.99 7.73 -1.61
CA PRO A 124 0.61 6.96 -0.44
C PRO A 124 0.27 5.53 -0.83
N ASN A 125 0.97 4.58 -0.21
CA ASN A 125 0.88 3.19 -0.61
C ASN A 125 1.03 2.23 0.57
N ILE A 126 0.69 0.98 0.30
CA ILE A 126 0.99 -0.18 1.10
C ILE A 126 1.84 -1.15 0.27
N LYS A 127 3.06 -1.39 0.73
CA LYS A 127 4.06 -2.25 0.10
C LYS A 127 4.00 -3.66 0.69
N LEU A 128 4.12 -4.68 -0.16
CA LEU A 128 4.28 -6.07 0.24
C LEU A 128 5.73 -6.32 0.73
N ASP A 129 5.91 -6.73 1.98
CA ASP A 129 7.20 -7.08 2.59
C ASP A 129 7.47 -8.59 2.54
N ALA A 130 7.42 -9.17 1.33
CA ALA A 130 7.64 -10.59 1.11
C ALA A 130 9.14 -10.93 1.06
N GLU A 131 9.87 -10.81 2.18
CA GLU A 131 11.33 -11.04 2.26
C GLU A 131 11.78 -12.44 1.79
N LYS A 132 10.86 -13.42 1.79
CA LYS A 132 11.13 -14.79 1.31
C LYS A 132 10.93 -14.96 -0.19
N VAL A 133 10.33 -13.97 -0.85
CA VAL A 133 10.00 -13.99 -2.27
C VAL A 133 10.84 -12.94 -3.01
N PHE A 134 10.85 -11.70 -2.54
CA PHE A 134 11.58 -10.63 -3.23
C PHE A 134 13.08 -10.60 -2.90
N PRO A 135 13.94 -10.29 -3.88
CA PRO A 135 13.64 -10.18 -5.31
C PRO A 135 13.50 -11.57 -5.99
N ILE A 136 12.52 -11.71 -6.88
CA ILE A 136 12.24 -12.96 -7.64
C ILE A 136 12.36 -12.72 -9.14
N GLN A 137 12.93 -13.65 -9.90
CA GLN A 137 12.92 -13.54 -11.37
C GLN A 137 11.51 -13.70 -11.90
N ILE A 138 11.13 -12.94 -12.93
CA ILE A 138 9.79 -13.03 -13.54
C ILE A 138 9.52 -14.46 -14.05
N GLU A 139 10.54 -15.18 -14.53
CA GLU A 139 10.42 -16.57 -14.97
C GLU A 139 10.07 -17.55 -13.83
N ASP A 140 10.37 -17.21 -12.57
CA ASP A 140 10.09 -18.04 -11.40
C ASP A 140 8.74 -17.70 -10.74
N VAL A 141 8.04 -16.66 -11.20
CA VAL A 141 6.69 -16.31 -10.75
C VAL A 141 5.67 -17.23 -11.42
N ASP A 142 4.91 -17.97 -10.63
CA ASP A 142 3.74 -18.75 -11.09
C ASP A 142 2.55 -17.81 -11.31
N ARG A 143 2.20 -17.02 -10.30
CA ARG A 143 1.10 -16.04 -10.32
C ARG A 143 1.33 -14.90 -9.34
N ILE A 144 0.61 -13.80 -9.54
CA ILE A 144 0.54 -12.66 -8.63
C ILE A 144 -0.92 -12.46 -8.25
N ASP A 145 -1.32 -13.06 -7.13
CA ASP A 145 -2.69 -12.98 -6.63
C ASP A 145 -2.92 -11.60 -6.00
N PHE A 146 -3.83 -10.82 -6.58
CA PHE A 146 -4.18 -9.49 -6.10
C PHE A 146 -5.69 -9.37 -5.89
N GLU A 147 -6.08 -8.95 -4.69
CA GLU A 147 -7.45 -8.62 -4.32
C GLU A 147 -7.49 -7.23 -3.70
N ALA A 148 -8.37 -6.35 -4.19
CA ALA A 148 -8.64 -5.08 -3.53
C ALA A 148 -10.12 -4.69 -3.62
N ARG A 149 -10.63 -4.13 -2.51
CA ARG A 149 -11.86 -3.33 -2.47
C ARG A 149 -11.53 -1.94 -1.96
N TRP A 150 -11.67 -0.95 -2.84
CA TRP A 150 -11.37 0.44 -2.51
C TRP A 150 -12.46 1.38 -3.02
N ALA A 151 -12.53 2.57 -2.43
CA ALA A 151 -13.41 3.65 -2.85
C ALA A 151 -12.73 5.01 -2.66
N TYR A 152 -13.21 5.99 -3.43
CA TYR A 152 -12.79 7.39 -3.37
C TYR A 152 -13.99 8.31 -3.16
N GLY A 153 -13.90 9.22 -2.21
CA GLY A 153 -15.00 10.07 -1.79
C GLY A 153 -14.59 11.51 -1.58
N VAL A 154 -15.56 12.41 -1.71
CA VAL A 154 -15.42 13.81 -1.32
C VAL A 154 -15.50 13.92 0.20
N GLY A 155 -14.62 14.73 0.79
CA GLY A 155 -14.54 14.98 2.22
C GLY A 155 -13.58 14.05 2.97
N ASP A 156 -13.72 14.05 4.29
CA ASP A 156 -12.78 13.41 5.23
C ASP A 156 -13.23 12.01 5.66
N ASP A 157 -14.47 11.63 5.33
CA ASP A 157 -15.05 10.35 5.72
C ASP A 157 -14.64 9.23 4.77
N LYS A 158 -14.52 8.02 5.31
CA LYS A 158 -14.28 6.81 4.51
C LYS A 158 -15.49 6.56 3.59
N PRO A 159 -15.32 6.59 2.26
CA PRO A 159 -16.41 6.29 1.34
C PRO A 159 -16.71 4.79 1.27
N ASP A 160 -17.98 4.43 1.14
CA ASP A 160 -18.39 3.05 0.83
C ASP A 160 -18.32 2.73 -0.67
N SER A 161 -18.33 3.76 -1.53
CA SER A 161 -18.28 3.63 -2.99
C SER A 161 -17.77 4.92 -3.65
N THR A 162 -17.23 4.80 -4.86
CA THR A 162 -16.76 5.94 -5.66
C THR A 162 -17.89 6.55 -6.49
N ASN A 163 -18.17 7.84 -6.30
CA ASN A 163 -19.01 8.63 -7.19
C ASN A 163 -18.13 9.48 -8.13
N ALA A 164 -17.82 8.96 -9.32
CA ALA A 164 -16.92 9.62 -10.26
C ALA A 164 -17.38 11.02 -10.70
N ALA A 165 -18.70 11.27 -10.74
CA ALA A 165 -19.23 12.60 -11.07
C ALA A 165 -18.91 13.62 -9.97
N ALA A 166 -19.13 13.26 -8.71
CA ALA A 166 -18.80 14.12 -7.57
C ALA A 166 -17.29 14.41 -7.47
N LEU A 167 -16.44 13.44 -7.83
CA LEU A 167 -14.99 13.64 -7.90
C LEU A 167 -14.58 14.55 -9.05
N THR A 168 -15.28 14.46 -10.18
CA THR A 168 -15.09 15.35 -11.32
C THR A 168 -15.48 16.79 -10.98
N ASP A 169 -16.58 16.98 -10.23
CA ASP A 169 -17.07 18.30 -9.82
C ASP A 169 -16.09 19.09 -8.93
N ILE A 170 -15.21 18.38 -8.22
CA ILE A 170 -14.14 18.97 -7.39
C ILE A 170 -12.75 18.89 -8.04
N ASN A 171 -12.72 18.55 -9.34
CA ASN A 171 -11.52 18.47 -10.15
C ASN A 171 -10.45 17.53 -9.54
N LEU A 172 -10.88 16.35 -9.07
CA LEU A 172 -9.94 15.33 -8.61
C LEU A 172 -9.06 14.87 -9.77
N ASN A 173 -7.75 15.00 -9.59
CA ASN A 173 -6.73 14.41 -10.42
C ASN A 173 -5.94 13.42 -9.57
N SER A 174 -6.16 12.12 -9.82
CA SER A 174 -5.56 11.02 -9.06
C SER A 174 -5.75 9.70 -9.80
N ASN A 175 -4.89 8.72 -9.55
CA ASN A 175 -5.08 7.33 -9.98
C ASN A 175 -5.23 6.40 -8.76
N VAL A 176 -5.52 5.14 -9.04
CA VAL A 176 -5.38 4.04 -8.08
C VAL A 176 -4.59 2.93 -8.77
N ALA A 177 -3.44 2.58 -8.22
CA ALA A 177 -2.43 1.82 -8.94
C ALA A 177 -1.74 0.76 -8.08
N ILE A 178 -1.46 -0.38 -8.70
CA ILE A 178 -0.36 -1.26 -8.31
C ILE A 178 0.91 -0.69 -8.95
N ASP A 179 1.99 -0.64 -8.20
CA ASP A 179 3.29 -0.13 -8.66
C ASP A 179 4.38 -1.15 -8.35
N MET A 180 5.18 -1.50 -9.37
CA MET A 180 6.18 -2.55 -9.33
C MET A 180 7.49 -2.08 -9.93
N PHE A 181 8.61 -2.36 -9.26
CA PHE A 181 9.95 -2.03 -9.76
C PHE A 181 10.74 -3.29 -10.09
N LEU A 182 11.40 -3.24 -11.25
CA LEU A 182 12.12 -4.38 -11.81
C LEU A 182 13.47 -3.99 -12.39
N ASP A 183 14.42 -4.91 -12.26
CA ASP A 183 15.75 -4.77 -12.84
C ASP A 183 16.42 -6.13 -13.03
N SER A 184 17.36 -6.20 -13.96
CA SER A 184 18.29 -7.32 -14.12
C SER A 184 19.20 -7.53 -12.90
N ASP A 185 19.53 -6.46 -12.17
CA ASP A 185 20.22 -6.54 -10.89
C ASP A 185 19.18 -6.66 -9.76
N PRO A 186 19.15 -7.77 -9.01
CA PRO A 186 18.19 -7.97 -7.93
C PRO A 186 18.25 -6.88 -6.85
N LYS A 187 19.39 -6.21 -6.66
CA LYS A 187 19.49 -5.10 -5.70
C LYS A 187 18.77 -3.85 -6.23
N ASN A 188 19.00 -3.50 -7.49
CA ASN A 188 18.35 -2.35 -8.09
C ASN A 188 16.83 -2.56 -8.18
N ALA A 189 16.37 -3.79 -8.43
CA ALA A 189 14.95 -4.13 -8.45
C ALA A 189 14.21 -3.81 -7.13
N THR A 190 14.93 -3.70 -6.01
CA THR A 190 14.36 -3.35 -4.69
C THR A 190 14.43 -1.86 -4.35
N ASP A 191 15.02 -1.03 -5.22
CA ASP A 191 15.18 0.42 -5.04
C ASP A 191 14.41 1.17 -6.12
N THR A 192 13.38 1.91 -5.70
CA THR A 192 12.47 2.64 -6.59
C THR A 192 13.17 3.73 -7.41
N ASN A 193 14.36 4.19 -7.02
CA ASN A 193 15.14 5.18 -7.78
C ASN A 193 16.18 4.55 -8.71
N ALA A 194 16.56 3.29 -8.47
CA ALA A 194 17.64 2.63 -9.21
C ALA A 194 17.13 1.59 -10.22
N ALA A 195 15.95 1.01 -9.99
CA ALA A 195 15.37 0.02 -10.87
C ALA A 195 15.19 0.56 -12.29
N LYS A 196 15.59 -0.21 -13.29
CA LYS A 196 15.46 0.19 -14.70
C LYS A 196 14.02 0.29 -15.19
N TYR A 197 13.12 -0.52 -14.63
CA TYR A 197 11.73 -0.61 -15.06
C TYR A 197 10.78 -0.29 -13.91
N GLU A 198 9.72 0.45 -14.24
CA GLU A 198 8.56 0.70 -13.40
C GLU A 198 7.34 0.18 -14.16
N VAL A 199 6.62 -0.77 -13.57
CA VAL A 199 5.42 -1.37 -14.16
C VAL A 199 4.23 -1.08 -13.26
N MET A 200 3.33 -0.25 -13.75
CA MET A 200 2.12 0.14 -13.04
C MET A 200 0.89 -0.54 -13.61
N ILE A 201 -0.09 -0.84 -12.76
CA ILE A 201 -1.43 -1.30 -13.15
C ILE A 201 -2.45 -0.38 -12.51
N TRP A 202 -3.01 0.53 -13.30
CA TRP A 202 -4.02 1.50 -12.87
C TRP A 202 -5.41 0.88 -12.94
N LEU A 203 -6.05 0.77 -11.77
CA LEU A 203 -7.45 0.36 -11.62
C LEU A 203 -8.43 1.53 -11.81
N ALA A 204 -7.93 2.77 -11.74
CA ALA A 204 -8.69 3.97 -12.04
C ALA A 204 -7.77 5.14 -12.39
N ALA A 205 -8.29 6.08 -13.16
CA ALA A 205 -7.71 7.41 -13.40
C ALA A 205 -8.85 8.45 -13.35
N PHE A 206 -8.63 9.53 -12.62
CA PHE A 206 -9.56 10.65 -12.48
C PHE A 206 -8.90 11.94 -12.95
N GLY A 207 -9.67 12.79 -13.62
CA GLY A 207 -9.19 14.12 -14.03
C GLY A 207 -8.27 14.10 -15.27
N ALA A 208 -8.17 15.26 -15.93
CA ALA A 208 -7.45 15.39 -17.19
C ALA A 208 -5.92 15.45 -17.02
N ALA A 209 -5.43 15.81 -15.83
CA ALA A 209 -4.01 15.86 -15.52
C ALA A 209 -3.44 14.48 -15.17
N THR A 210 -4.29 13.50 -14.84
CA THR A 210 -3.85 12.13 -14.56
C THR A 210 -3.73 11.33 -15.85
N GLN A 211 -2.50 11.22 -16.35
CA GLN A 211 -2.19 10.53 -17.60
C GLN A 211 -1.03 9.56 -17.41
N PRO A 212 -1.13 8.32 -17.91
CA PRO A 212 0.01 7.42 -17.91
C PRO A 212 1.11 7.96 -18.82
N ILE A 213 2.37 7.69 -18.48
CA ILE A 213 3.49 8.03 -19.36
C ILE A 213 3.30 7.30 -20.70
N GLY A 214 3.35 8.07 -21.79
CA GLY A 214 3.15 7.55 -23.14
C GLY A 214 1.71 7.63 -23.66
N LEU A 215 0.74 8.18 -22.90
CA LEU A 215 -0.66 8.33 -23.35
C LEU A 215 -0.76 8.94 -24.76
N ALA A 216 -0.03 10.03 -25.03
CA ALA A 216 -0.04 10.74 -26.30
C ALA A 216 0.48 9.91 -27.49
N LYS A 217 1.24 8.83 -27.24
CA LYS A 217 1.74 7.90 -28.28
C LYS A 217 0.72 6.81 -28.60
N GLY A 218 -0.34 6.68 -27.79
CA GLY A 218 -1.34 5.63 -27.90
C GLY A 218 -0.93 4.34 -27.18
N ALA A 219 -1.91 3.45 -27.00
CA ALA A 219 -1.67 2.15 -26.38
C ALA A 219 -0.83 1.25 -27.29
N VAL A 220 0.14 0.54 -26.71
CA VAL A 220 1.03 -0.39 -27.44
C VAL A 220 0.57 -1.84 -27.38
N ALA A 221 -0.27 -2.19 -26.40
CA ALA A 221 -0.87 -3.51 -26.24
C ALA A 221 -2.18 -3.43 -25.45
N THR A 222 -2.98 -4.49 -25.50
CA THR A 222 -4.18 -4.67 -24.68
C THR A 222 -4.22 -6.07 -24.10
N GLN A 223 -4.72 -6.22 -22.87
CA GLN A 223 -4.83 -7.51 -22.21
C GLN A 223 -6.05 -7.56 -21.29
N ASP A 224 -6.80 -8.67 -21.36
CA ASP A 224 -7.96 -8.90 -20.51
C ASP A 224 -7.58 -9.74 -19.30
N ILE A 225 -7.91 -9.24 -18.11
CA ILE A 225 -7.70 -9.94 -16.83
C ILE A 225 -9.02 -9.93 -16.06
N ASN A 226 -9.58 -11.11 -15.83
CA ASN A 226 -10.84 -11.31 -15.11
C ASN A 226 -12.00 -10.38 -15.53
N GLY A 227 -12.16 -10.17 -16.84
CA GLY A 227 -13.24 -9.33 -17.39
C GLY A 227 -12.94 -7.82 -17.43
N THR A 228 -11.76 -7.39 -16.96
CA THR A 228 -11.25 -6.03 -17.12
C THR A 228 -10.23 -5.97 -18.25
N THR A 229 -10.50 -5.15 -19.27
CA THR A 229 -9.53 -4.86 -20.33
C THR A 229 -8.56 -3.78 -19.86
N PHE A 230 -7.26 -4.05 -19.99
CA PHE A 230 -6.19 -3.10 -19.74
C PHE A 230 -5.53 -2.66 -21.05
N SER A 231 -5.21 -1.39 -21.17
CA SER A 231 -4.40 -0.83 -22.27
C SER A 231 -3.02 -0.46 -21.76
N LEU A 232 -1.97 -0.93 -22.42
CA LEU A 232 -0.58 -0.64 -22.05
C LEU A 232 -0.09 0.64 -22.70
N TYR A 233 0.50 1.52 -21.90
CA TYR A 233 1.22 2.71 -22.34
C TYR A 233 2.69 2.63 -21.93
N TYR A 234 3.56 3.29 -22.70
CA TYR A 234 5.00 3.22 -22.51
C TYR A 234 5.71 4.56 -22.74
N GLY A 235 6.66 4.87 -21.86
CA GLY A 235 7.66 5.90 -22.06
C GLY A 235 8.74 5.89 -20.99
N GLN A 236 9.39 7.02 -20.76
CA GLN A 236 10.43 7.17 -19.75
C GLN A 236 10.10 8.32 -18.81
N ASN A 237 10.41 8.14 -17.53
CA ASN A 237 10.29 9.20 -16.52
C ASN A 237 11.57 10.06 -16.47
N SER A 238 11.62 11.01 -15.54
CA SER A 238 12.76 11.92 -15.35
C SER A 238 14.04 11.23 -14.85
N LEU A 239 13.94 10.02 -14.31
CA LEU A 239 15.05 9.17 -13.89
C LEU A 239 15.53 8.22 -15.00
N GLU A 240 15.04 8.39 -16.24
CA GLU A 240 15.31 7.54 -17.40
C GLU A 240 14.82 6.09 -17.27
N GLN A 241 14.03 5.79 -16.22
CA GLN A 241 13.41 4.48 -16.04
C GLN A 241 12.36 4.26 -17.14
N SER A 242 12.26 3.02 -17.62
CA SER A 242 11.24 2.62 -18.58
C SER A 242 9.93 2.36 -17.84
N VAL A 243 8.94 3.23 -18.03
CA VAL A 243 7.65 3.16 -17.36
C VAL A 243 6.61 2.54 -18.27
N LEU A 244 5.98 1.49 -17.78
CA LEU A 244 4.94 0.70 -18.46
C LEU A 244 3.69 0.72 -17.61
N THR A 245 2.62 1.33 -18.13
CA THR A 245 1.38 1.49 -17.36
C THR A 245 0.23 0.79 -18.06
N TRP A 246 -0.29 -0.26 -17.44
CA TRP A 246 -1.56 -0.88 -17.80
C TRP A 246 -2.71 -0.08 -17.20
N VAL A 247 -3.58 0.50 -18.02
CA VAL A 247 -4.75 1.26 -17.55
C VAL A 247 -6.03 0.49 -17.82
N ALA A 248 -6.80 0.23 -16.77
CA ALA A 248 -8.10 -0.43 -16.87
C ALA A 248 -9.10 0.39 -17.70
N SER A 249 -9.98 -0.31 -18.41
CA SER A 249 -11.13 0.30 -19.07
C SER A 249 -12.17 0.71 -18.02
N GLY A 250 -12.03 1.93 -17.49
CA GLY A 250 -12.90 2.50 -16.47
C GLY A 250 -12.40 2.32 -15.04
N THR A 251 -13.26 2.60 -14.07
CA THR A 251 -12.96 2.52 -12.63
C THR A 251 -13.30 1.15 -12.06
N VAL A 252 -12.31 0.44 -11.54
CA VAL A 252 -12.44 -0.92 -10.98
C VAL A 252 -12.22 -0.90 -9.46
N GLN A 253 -13.31 -0.76 -8.70
CA GLN A 253 -13.29 -0.67 -7.22
C GLN A 253 -13.10 -2.02 -6.52
N ASP A 254 -13.74 -3.06 -7.07
CA ASP A 254 -13.63 -4.45 -6.64
C ASP A 254 -12.85 -5.22 -7.69
N PHE A 255 -11.62 -5.61 -7.36
CA PHE A 255 -10.76 -6.35 -8.28
C PHE A 255 -10.16 -7.55 -7.56
N TYR A 256 -10.29 -8.72 -8.18
CA TYR A 256 -9.69 -9.97 -7.72
C TYR A 256 -9.17 -10.71 -8.94
N ALA A 257 -7.85 -10.84 -9.09
CA ALA A 257 -7.28 -11.57 -10.21
C ALA A 257 -5.82 -11.94 -9.97
N ASP A 258 -5.34 -12.89 -10.77
CA ASP A 258 -3.92 -13.04 -11.05
C ASP A 258 -3.48 -11.94 -12.04
N VAL A 259 -2.62 -11.02 -11.59
CA VAL A 259 -2.05 -9.95 -12.42
C VAL A 259 -0.69 -10.32 -13.02
N GLY A 260 -0.15 -11.49 -12.71
CA GLY A 260 1.11 -12.01 -13.25
C GLY A 260 1.21 -11.95 -14.78
N PRO A 261 0.14 -12.25 -15.55
CA PRO A 261 0.16 -12.13 -17.01
C PRO A 261 0.43 -10.71 -17.53
N LEU A 262 0.11 -9.65 -16.79
CA LEU A 262 0.39 -8.26 -17.16
C LEU A 262 1.89 -7.92 -17.02
N LEU A 263 2.61 -8.67 -16.18
CA LEU A 263 4.05 -8.53 -16.00
C LEU A 263 4.83 -9.39 -17.00
N GLN A 264 4.43 -10.66 -17.15
CA GLN A 264 5.11 -11.62 -18.03
C GLN A 264 4.98 -11.26 -19.51
N GLY A 265 3.92 -10.54 -19.89
CA GLY A 265 3.64 -10.10 -21.26
C GLY A 265 4.47 -8.94 -21.79
N LEU A 266 5.43 -8.41 -21.03
CA LEU A 266 6.13 -7.15 -21.36
C LEU A 266 7.39 -7.32 -22.23
N THR A 267 7.86 -8.55 -22.43
CA THR A 267 9.07 -8.82 -23.22
C THR A 267 8.89 -8.34 -24.66
N GLY A 268 9.78 -7.45 -25.11
CA GLY A 268 9.74 -6.87 -26.46
C GLY A 268 8.85 -5.63 -26.61
N LEU A 269 8.18 -5.18 -25.54
CA LEU A 269 7.35 -3.97 -25.53
C LEU A 269 8.05 -2.75 -24.88
N GLY A 270 9.38 -2.82 -24.73
CA GLY A 270 10.15 -1.83 -23.98
C GLY A 270 10.19 -2.08 -22.47
N GLY A 271 9.56 -3.15 -21.99
CA GLY A 271 9.54 -3.56 -20.58
C GLY A 271 10.60 -4.60 -20.21
N PRO A 272 10.48 -5.17 -18.99
CA PRO A 272 11.38 -6.21 -18.51
C PRO A 272 11.24 -7.50 -19.32
N THR A 273 12.30 -8.29 -19.30
CA THR A 273 12.36 -9.66 -19.79
C THR A 273 12.10 -10.63 -18.65
N VAL A 274 11.77 -11.89 -18.97
CA VAL A 274 11.51 -12.92 -17.96
C VAL A 274 12.70 -13.20 -17.02
N ASN A 275 13.92 -12.79 -17.38
CA ASN A 275 15.12 -12.97 -16.56
C ASN A 275 15.33 -11.83 -15.55
N ASP A 276 14.63 -10.70 -15.71
CA ASP A 276 14.69 -9.58 -14.78
C ASP A 276 13.98 -9.93 -13.47
N TYR A 277 14.34 -9.24 -12.40
CA TYR A 277 13.82 -9.46 -11.06
C TYR A 277 12.70 -8.48 -10.74
N LEU A 278 11.58 -8.98 -10.21
CA LEU A 278 10.60 -8.20 -9.46
C LEU A 278 11.10 -8.06 -8.02
N GLY A 279 11.40 -6.83 -7.59
CA GLY A 279 11.93 -6.56 -6.25
C GLY A 279 11.03 -5.69 -5.37
N TYR A 280 10.02 -5.06 -5.94
CA TYR A 280 9.11 -4.18 -5.22
C TYR A 280 7.69 -4.33 -5.78
N MET A 281 6.70 -4.38 -4.90
CA MET A 281 5.29 -4.30 -5.25
C MET A 281 4.53 -3.53 -4.16
N ALA A 282 3.83 -2.47 -4.55
CA ALA A 282 2.95 -1.71 -3.67
C ALA A 282 1.62 -1.38 -4.33
N PHE A 283 0.61 -1.10 -3.51
CA PHE A 283 -0.69 -0.64 -3.95
C PHE A 283 -1.02 0.70 -3.31
N GLY A 284 -1.50 1.66 -4.09
CA GLY A 284 -1.72 3.01 -3.62
C GLY A 284 -2.48 3.89 -4.59
N SER A 285 -2.35 5.19 -4.37
CA SER A 285 -3.00 6.23 -5.18
C SER A 285 -2.05 7.42 -5.30
N GLU A 286 -1.78 7.89 -6.51
CA GLU A 286 -1.01 9.12 -6.71
C GLU A 286 -1.91 10.34 -6.46
N ALA A 287 -1.47 11.21 -5.56
CA ALA A 287 -2.13 12.47 -5.23
C ALA A 287 -1.54 13.59 -6.10
N LEU A 288 -2.26 13.99 -7.15
CA LEU A 288 -1.83 15.10 -8.02
C LEU A 288 -2.45 16.41 -7.54
N TYR A 289 -3.77 16.53 -7.61
CA TYR A 289 -4.47 17.80 -7.36
C TYR A 289 -5.95 17.58 -7.09
N VAL A 290 -6.53 18.40 -6.20
CA VAL A 290 -7.98 18.48 -5.99
C VAL A 290 -8.38 19.80 -5.31
N GLU A 291 -9.59 20.29 -5.59
CA GLU A 291 -10.08 21.59 -5.07
C GLU A 291 -10.60 21.51 -3.62
N SER A 292 -10.89 20.32 -3.12
CA SER A 292 -11.40 20.08 -1.77
C SER A 292 -10.90 18.75 -1.23
N ASN A 293 -10.95 18.57 0.09
CA ASN A 293 -10.57 17.31 0.71
C ASN A 293 -11.26 16.12 0.05
N VAL A 294 -10.48 15.07 -0.14
CA VAL A 294 -10.94 13.77 -0.63
C VAL A 294 -10.33 12.66 0.19
N THR A 295 -11.05 11.55 0.26
CA THR A 295 -10.61 10.36 0.98
C THR A 295 -10.61 9.16 0.06
N PHE A 296 -9.43 8.53 -0.08
CA PHE A 296 -9.30 7.17 -0.60
C PHE A 296 -9.34 6.20 0.58
N TYR A 297 -10.16 5.16 0.48
CA TYR A 297 -10.27 4.11 1.49
C TYR A 297 -10.12 2.75 0.83
N ASN A 298 -9.15 1.98 1.30
CA ASN A 298 -9.02 0.57 0.98
C ASN A 298 -9.54 -0.26 2.17
N SER A 299 -10.73 -0.83 1.96
CA SER A 299 -11.45 -1.65 2.94
C SER A 299 -11.00 -3.11 2.94
N HIS A 300 -10.38 -3.56 1.86
CA HIS A 300 -9.83 -4.90 1.73
C HIS A 300 -8.67 -4.87 0.76
N LEU A 301 -7.59 -5.54 1.13
CA LEU A 301 -6.45 -5.80 0.27
C LEU A 301 -5.85 -7.16 0.64
N SER A 302 -5.52 -7.94 -0.38
CA SER A 302 -4.69 -9.12 -0.27
C SER A 302 -3.73 -9.17 -1.44
N MET A 303 -2.44 -9.37 -1.17
CA MET A 303 -1.41 -9.48 -2.21
C MET A 303 -0.50 -10.65 -1.90
N GLU A 304 -0.25 -11.49 -2.90
CA GLU A 304 0.68 -12.62 -2.82
C GLU A 304 1.40 -12.82 -4.15
N VAL A 305 2.73 -12.93 -4.11
CA VAL A 305 3.52 -13.38 -5.25
C VAL A 305 3.88 -14.83 -5.01
N VAL A 306 3.42 -15.72 -5.89
CA VAL A 306 3.56 -17.16 -5.73
C VAL A 306 4.69 -17.67 -6.63
N PRO A 307 5.78 -18.21 -6.07
CA PRO A 307 6.84 -18.85 -6.84
C PRO A 307 6.40 -20.20 -7.41
N LYS A 308 7.09 -20.65 -8.48
CA LYS A 308 6.95 -22.00 -9.07
C LYS A 308 7.52 -23.12 -8.21
#